data_AF-A0A8J3KE14-F1
#
_entry.id   AF-A0A8J3KE14-F1
#
_cell.length_a   1.000
_cell.length_b   1.000
_cell.length_c   1.000
_cell.angle_alpha   90.00
_cell.angle_beta   90.00
_cell.angle_gamma   90.00
#
_symmetry.space_group_name_H-M   'P 1'
#
loop_
_entity.id
_entity.type
_entity.pdbx_description
1 polymer ?
#
loop_
_entity_poly.entity_id
_entity_poly.type
_entity_poly.pdbx_seq_one_letter_code
_entity_poly.pdbx_strand_id
1 'polypeptide(L)'
;MATDSLDELSTAVLGPSGRLGEVIADAPRLTHSVQALECDRRALLAAMTARAAADRHAEEQLAQRLTAYRQRTADVLHQAYGVDLGGET
;
A
#
# COMPACT_ATOMS: atom_id res chain seq x y z
N MET A 1 21.19 6.08 7.87
CA MET A 1 19.94 6.88 7.78
C MET A 1 18.96 6.34 6.73
N ALA A 2 19.38 5.71 5.62
CA ALA A 2 18.45 5.20 4.60
C ALA A 2 17.75 3.85 4.93
N THR A 3 18.36 3.03 5.79
CA THR A 3 17.80 1.72 6.17
C THR A 3 16.60 1.82 7.11
N ASP A 4 16.55 2.86 7.95
CA ASP A 4 15.50 3.10 8.94
C ASP A 4 14.15 3.45 8.28
N SER A 5 14.18 4.33 7.27
CA SER A 5 12.99 4.68 6.49
C SER A 5 12.44 3.50 5.69
N LEU A 6 13.30 2.62 5.17
CA LEU A 6 12.85 1.45 4.41
C LEU A 6 12.22 0.38 5.32
N ASP A 7 12.72 0.24 6.56
CA ASP A 7 12.17 -0.67 7.57
C ASP A 7 10.81 -0.19 8.10
N GLU A 8 10.67 1.12 8.35
CA GLU A 8 9.39 1.75 8.68
C GLU A 8 8.36 1.57 7.55
N LEU A 9 8.78 1.76 6.29
CA LEU A 9 7.94 1.56 5.12
C LEU A 9 7.52 0.09 4.95
N SER A 10 8.43 -0.85 5.20
CA SER A 10 8.15 -2.29 5.20
C SER A 10 7.11 -2.66 6.25
N THR A 11 7.28 -2.18 7.48
CA THR A 11 6.34 -2.39 8.57
C THR A 11 4.96 -1.80 8.26
N ALA A 12 4.89 -0.63 7.62
CA ALA A 12 3.63 -0.04 7.19
C ALA A 12 2.91 -0.86 6.10
N VAL A 13 3.66 -1.47 5.17
CA VAL A 13 3.10 -2.35 4.13
C VAL A 13 2.72 -3.71 4.68
N LEU A 14 3.45 -4.25 5.66
CA LEU A 14 3.07 -5.43 6.43
C LEU A 14 1.89 -5.12 7.39
N GLY A 15 1.67 -3.85 7.71
CA GLY A 15 0.54 -3.29 8.46
C GLY A 15 -0.81 -3.40 7.76
N PRO A 16 -1.90 -2.90 8.37
CA PRO A 16 -3.13 -3.65 8.60
C PRO A 16 -3.87 -4.01 7.32
N SER A 17 -3.64 -5.23 6.83
CA SER A 17 -4.52 -5.91 5.86
C SER A 17 -5.98 -5.92 6.32
N GLY A 18 -6.22 -5.83 7.64
CA GLY A 18 -7.56 -5.76 8.23
C GLY A 18 -8.39 -4.57 7.75
N ARG A 19 -7.78 -3.37 7.59
CA ARG A 19 -8.54 -2.16 7.20
C ARG A 19 -9.07 -2.20 5.77
N LEU A 20 -8.37 -2.88 4.85
CA LEU A 20 -8.82 -2.98 3.46
C LEU A 20 -10.05 -3.89 3.32
N GLY A 21 -10.14 -4.93 4.15
CA GLY A 21 -11.32 -5.79 4.21
C GLY A 21 -12.57 -5.05 4.69
N GLU A 22 -12.41 -4.16 5.68
CA GLU A 22 -13.49 -3.28 6.17
C GLU A 22 -13.90 -2.26 5.09
N VAL A 23 -12.94 -1.70 4.33
CA VAL A 23 -13.20 -0.80 3.21
C VAL A 23 -13.99 -1.47 2.08
N ILE A 24 -13.75 -2.76 1.78
CA ILE A 24 -14.56 -3.48 0.79
C ILE A 24 -16.01 -3.63 1.25
N ALA A 25 -16.22 -3.91 2.55
CA ALA A 25 -17.56 -4.06 3.12
C ALA A 25 -18.34 -2.74 3.06
N ASP A 26 -17.68 -1.61 3.31
CA ASP A 26 -18.27 -0.27 3.31
C ASP A 26 -18.42 0.33 1.89
N ALA A 27 -17.45 0.08 1.01
CA ALA A 27 -17.37 0.64 -0.32
C ALA A 27 -17.10 -0.44 -1.39
N PRO A 28 -18.09 -1.29 -1.74
CA PRO A 28 -17.91 -2.39 -2.70
C PRO A 28 -17.50 -1.92 -4.10
N ARG A 29 -17.79 -0.66 -4.45
CA ARG A 29 -17.32 0.00 -5.69
C ARG A 29 -15.79 0.05 -5.81
N LEU A 30 -15.07 0.01 -4.68
CA LEU A 30 -13.61 0.03 -4.62
C LEU A 30 -12.98 -1.37 -4.66
N THR A 31 -13.77 -2.44 -4.79
CA THR A 31 -13.30 -3.83 -4.81
C THR A 31 -12.15 -4.05 -5.80
N HIS A 32 -12.26 -3.53 -7.03
CA HIS A 32 -11.20 -3.66 -8.02
C HIS A 32 -9.91 -2.92 -7.61
N SER A 33 -10.04 -1.72 -7.03
CA SER A 33 -8.91 -0.95 -6.53
C SER A 33 -8.23 -1.64 -5.36
N VAL A 34 -9.00 -2.21 -4.43
CA VAL A 34 -8.47 -2.97 -3.29
C VAL A 34 -7.78 -4.26 -3.75
N GLN A 35 -8.36 -5.01 -4.70
CA GLN A 35 -7.73 -6.21 -5.27
C GLN A 35 -6.40 -5.88 -5.97
N ALA A 36 -6.34 -4.78 -6.72
CA ALA A 36 -5.10 -4.31 -7.33
C ALA A 36 -4.05 -3.96 -6.26
N LEU A 37 -4.47 -3.32 -5.17
CA LEU A 37 -3.62 -2.99 -4.04
C LEU A 37 -3.09 -4.26 -3.35
N GLU A 38 -3.92 -5.27 -3.12
CA GLU A 38 -3.48 -6.54 -2.55
C GLU A 38 -2.53 -7.32 -3.46
N CYS A 39 -2.69 -7.21 -4.78
CA CYS A 39 -1.75 -7.78 -5.75
C CYS A 39 -0.39 -7.07 -5.67
N ASP A 40 -0.40 -5.73 -5.63
CA ASP A 40 0.82 -4.91 -5.53
C ASP A 40 1.57 -5.16 -4.21
N ARG A 41 0.82 -5.29 -3.10
CA ARG A 41 1.35 -5.68 -1.79
C ARG A 41 2.06 -7.02 -1.84
N ARG A 42 1.46 -8.05 -2.45
CA ARG A 42 2.10 -9.37 -2.59
C ARG A 42 3.38 -9.29 -3.41
N ALA A 43 3.38 -8.51 -4.49
CA ALA A 43 4.57 -8.30 -5.31
C ALA A 43 5.69 -7.55 -4.54
N LEU A 44 5.32 -6.59 -3.68
CA LEU A 44 6.24 -5.88 -2.79
C LEU A 44 6.84 -6.81 -1.73
N LEU A 45 6.03 -7.65 -1.09
CA LEU A 45 6.49 -8.64 -0.12
C LEU A 45 7.48 -9.63 -0.76
N ALA A 46 7.16 -10.13 -1.95
CA ALA A 46 8.07 -11.01 -2.69
C ALA A 46 9.40 -10.31 -3.02
N ALA A 47 9.36 -9.04 -3.43
CA ALA A 47 10.56 -8.24 -3.68
C ALA A 47 11.38 -7.97 -2.41
N MET A 48 10.72 -7.77 -1.27
CA MET A 48 11.36 -7.62 0.04
C MET A 48 12.03 -8.92 0.51
N THR A 49 11.40 -10.07 0.32
CA THR A 49 12.01 -11.37 0.65
C THR A 49 13.22 -11.65 -0.25
N ALA A 50 13.16 -11.26 -1.52
CA ALA A 50 14.28 -11.39 -2.46
C ALA A 50 15.42 -10.38 -2.21
N ARG A 51 15.21 -9.35 -1.36
CA ARG A 51 16.19 -8.30 -1.03
C ARG A 51 17.50 -8.84 -0.45
N ALA A 52 17.51 -10.07 0.09
CA ALA A 52 18.71 -10.70 0.64
C ALA A 52 19.89 -10.80 -0.36
N ALA A 53 19.68 -10.56 -1.66
CA ALA A 53 20.70 -10.52 -2.70
C ALA A 53 20.81 -9.18 -3.47
N ALA A 54 20.17 -8.10 -2.99
CA ALA A 54 19.95 -6.88 -3.77
C ALA A 54 21.08 -5.81 -3.62
N ASP A 55 21.55 -5.28 -4.75
CA ASP A 55 22.40 -4.08 -4.85
C ASP A 55 21.64 -2.78 -4.50
N ARG A 56 22.37 -1.68 -4.24
CA ARG A 56 21.81 -0.35 -3.95
C ARG A 56 20.71 0.12 -4.90
N HIS A 57 20.81 -0.23 -6.18
CA HIS A 57 19.81 0.15 -7.20
C HIS A 57 18.48 -0.58 -6.99
N ALA A 58 18.51 -1.84 -6.56
CA ALA A 58 17.32 -2.61 -6.24
C ALA A 58 16.66 -2.12 -4.93
N GLU A 59 17.44 -1.63 -3.96
CA GLU A 59 16.90 -0.96 -2.77
C GLU A 59 16.14 0.33 -3.12
N GLU A 60 16.69 1.14 -4.04
CA GLU A 60 16.07 2.40 -4.46
C GLU A 60 14.78 2.18 -5.28
N GLN A 61 14.76 1.15 -6.14
CA GLN A 61 13.54 0.73 -6.83
C GLN A 61 12.48 0.21 -5.85
N LEU A 62 12.88 -0.53 -4.82
CA LEU A 62 11.98 -1.01 -3.78
C LEU A 62 11.36 0.16 -3.00
N ALA A 63 12.17 1.15 -2.63
CA ALA A 63 11.70 2.37 -1.94
C ALA A 63 10.70 3.17 -2.78
N GLN A 64 10.94 3.30 -4.10
CA GLN A 64 10.00 3.94 -5.02
C GLN A 64 8.67 3.19 -5.11
N ARG A 65 8.73 1.85 -5.24
CA ARG A 65 7.52 1.00 -5.29
C ARG A 65 6.71 1.10 -3.99
N LEU A 66 7.38 1.13 -2.84
CA LEU A 66 6.71 1.32 -1.54
C LEU A 66 6.03 2.68 -1.43
N THR A 67 6.70 3.74 -1.90
CA THR A 67 6.14 5.09 -1.89
C THR A 67 4.89 5.17 -2.76
N ALA A 68 4.95 4.60 -3.97
CA ALA A 68 3.80 4.53 -4.88
C ALA A 68 2.64 3.73 -4.26
N TYR A 69 2.93 2.58 -3.64
CA TYR A 69 1.94 1.78 -2.95
C TYR A 69 1.24 2.55 -1.82
N ARG A 70 1.99 3.31 -1.01
CA ARG A 70 1.42 4.15 0.06
C ARG A 70 0.50 5.24 -0.49
N GLN A 71 0.92 5.94 -1.53
CA GLN A 71 0.11 6.97 -2.18
C GLN A 71 -1.21 6.39 -2.70
N ARG A 72 -1.14 5.22 -3.36
CA ARG A 72 -2.31 4.53 -3.89
C ARG A 72 -3.24 4.03 -2.79
N THR A 73 -2.68 3.55 -1.68
CA THR A 73 -3.45 3.15 -0.50
C THR A 73 -4.16 4.36 0.11
N ALA A 74 -3.48 5.50 0.23
CA ALA A 74 -4.07 6.73 0.73
C ALA A 74 -5.20 7.24 -0.19
N ASP A 75 -5.04 7.14 -1.50
CA ASP A 75 -6.09 7.48 -2.48
C ASP A 75 -7.33 6.59 -2.33
N VAL A 76 -7.15 5.27 -2.21
CA VAL A 76 -8.27 4.33 -2.00
C VAL A 76 -8.98 4.58 -0.66
N LEU A 77 -8.23 4.83 0.42
CA LEU A 77 -8.81 5.20 1.71
C LEU A 77 -9.54 6.55 1.61
N HIS A 78 -8.96 7.53 0.91
CA HIS A 78 -9.61 8.80 0.67
C HIS A 78 -10.87 8.66 -0.18
N GLN A 79 -10.94 7.74 -1.15
CA GLN A 79 -12.17 7.46 -1.90
C GLN A 79 -13.21 6.67 -1.09
N ALA A 80 -12.76 5.86 -0.14
CA ALA A 80 -13.66 5.14 0.76
C ALA A 80 -14.33 6.12 1.73
N TYR A 81 -13.53 6.93 2.43
CA TYR A 81 -14.01 7.88 3.46
C TYR A 81 -14.41 9.25 2.91
N GLY A 82 -13.87 9.69 1.77
CA GLY A 82 -14.17 10.99 1.16
C GLY A 82 -15.52 11.03 0.45
N VAL A 83 -16.09 9.87 0.11
CA VAL A 83 -17.49 9.80 -0.34
C VAL A 83 -18.47 10.02 0.83
N ASP A 84 -18.02 9.81 2.08
CA ASP A 84 -18.80 10.14 3.28
C ASP A 84 -18.85 11.67 3.54
N LEU A 85 -17.89 12.44 3.01
CA LEU A 85 -17.87 13.91 3.03
C LEU A 85 -18.65 14.55 1.86
N GLY A 86 -19.28 13.74 1.01
CA GLY A 86 -20.05 14.18 -0.16
C GLY A 86 -21.57 14.22 0.04
N GLY A 87 -22.05 14.02 1.27
CA GLY A 87 -23.41 14.37 1.65
C GLY A 87 -23.47 15.85 2.01
N GLU A 88 -24.36 16.60 1.36
CA GLU A 88 -24.65 18.03 1.59
C GLU A 88 -23.77 19.03 0.81
N THR A 89 -24.09 19.25 -0.48
CA THR A 89 -24.77 20.49 -0.94
C THR A 89 -25.60 20.22 -2.18
#